data_AF-A0AA42YG97-F1
#
_entry.id   AF-A0AA42YG97-F1
#
_cell.length_a   1.000
_cell.length_b   1.000
_cell.length_c   1.000
_cell.angle_alpha   90.00
_cell.angle_beta   90.00
_cell.angle_gamma   90.00
#
_symmetry.space_group_name_H-M   'P 1'
#
loop_
_entity.id
_entity.type
_entity.pdbx_description
1 polymer ?
#
loop_
_entity_poly.entity_id
_entity_poly.type
_entity_poly.pdbx_seq_one_letter_code
_entity_poly.pdbx_strand_id
1 'polypeptide(L)'
;MPRAMSYRKISLAVLLACWLAAPAAAYTIYLKDGSRILARSEYTVDGDRAIIVLESGTQTFLALAEIDVERTREANDAGVGNALIFEDGKFVERTAADTEAPERETLTDLIARGAATMRGTTRSDADPAAGPLDGTPGMEQAQRQPLRDIELTAALKAAFADRGLERAPIYEGTESGRPLVAMTADSEASVFHNLEVAAEVLLGIRETHAECDVLEIVMTTGSHERAGEFALTAEMAASLRDREIELSAFFVRHVRF
;
A
#
# COMPACT_ATOMS: atom_id res chain seq x y z
N MET A 1 7.42 58.80 -18.63
CA MET A 1 8.64 58.15 -18.15
C MET A 1 8.28 57.19 -17.01
N PRO A 2 8.22 55.86 -17.25
CA PRO A 2 7.93 54.89 -16.20
C PRO A 2 9.19 54.59 -15.36
N ARG A 3 9.02 54.55 -14.04
CA ARG A 3 10.07 54.27 -13.04
C ARG A 3 10.51 52.82 -13.13
N ALA A 4 11.80 52.59 -13.38
CA ALA A 4 12.44 51.28 -13.30
C ALA A 4 12.36 50.76 -11.86
N MET A 5 11.52 49.74 -11.64
CA MET A 5 11.39 49.07 -10.36
C MET A 5 12.56 48.10 -10.19
N SER A 6 13.28 48.25 -9.08
CA SER A 6 14.56 47.59 -8.79
C SER A 6 14.38 46.08 -8.57
N TYR A 7 14.66 45.29 -9.60
CA TYR A 7 14.66 43.82 -9.59
C TYR A 7 15.65 43.17 -8.59
N ARG A 8 16.55 43.96 -8.00
CA ARG A 8 17.62 43.48 -7.12
C ARG A 8 17.16 43.08 -5.71
N LYS A 9 16.00 43.56 -5.25
CA LYS A 9 15.50 43.29 -3.89
C LYS A 9 14.59 42.06 -3.80
N ILE A 10 14.05 41.59 -4.93
CA ILE A 10 13.18 40.40 -4.97
C ILE A 10 14.01 39.11 -4.95
N SER A 11 15.25 39.15 -5.48
CA SER A 11 16.14 38.00 -5.53
C SER A 11 16.63 37.50 -4.16
N LEU A 12 16.72 38.39 -3.15
CA LEU A 12 17.20 38.02 -1.82
C LEU A 12 16.11 37.36 -0.95
N ALA A 13 14.83 37.69 -1.18
CA ALA A 13 13.71 37.14 -0.42
C ALA A 13 13.39 35.68 -0.80
N VAL A 14 13.56 35.32 -2.08
CA VAL A 14 13.35 33.94 -2.57
C VAL A 14 14.46 33.00 -2.10
N LEU A 15 15.69 33.49 -1.99
CA LEU A 15 16.84 32.67 -1.57
C LEU A 15 16.81 32.32 -0.08
N LEU A 16 16.18 33.15 0.76
CA LEU A 16 15.99 32.88 2.19
C LEU A 16 14.84 31.91 2.47
N ALA A 17 13.82 31.86 1.61
CA ALA A 17 12.68 30.95 1.76
C ALA A 17 13.03 29.47 1.45
N CYS A 18 14.02 29.23 0.57
CA CYS A 18 14.49 27.87 0.26
C CYS A 18 15.37 27.24 1.36
N TRP A 19 15.78 27.99 2.39
CA TRP A 19 16.64 27.47 3.47
C TRP A 19 15.89 26.81 4.64
N LEU A 20 14.55 26.88 4.67
CA LEU A 20 13.72 26.28 5.73
C LEU A 20 13.10 24.93 5.35
N ALA A 21 13.33 24.43 4.14
CA ALA A 21 12.90 23.09 3.75
C ALA A 21 13.95 22.07 4.21
N ALA A 22 14.00 21.79 5.52
CA ALA A 22 14.76 20.65 6.01
C ALA A 22 14.17 19.35 5.42
N PRO A 23 14.99 18.45 4.86
CA PRO A 23 14.51 17.14 4.43
C PRO A 23 13.99 16.40 5.66
N ALA A 24 12.73 15.95 5.59
CA ALA A 24 12.20 15.01 6.58
C ALA A 24 12.91 13.67 6.37
N ALA A 25 14.03 13.48 7.08
CA ALA A 25 14.74 12.21 7.08
C ALA A 25 13.89 11.19 7.84
N ALA A 26 13.59 10.06 7.20
CA ALA A 26 12.93 8.93 7.83
C ALA A 26 13.84 8.35 8.93
N TYR A 27 13.36 8.31 10.17
CA TYR A 27 14.03 7.75 11.33
C TYR A 27 13.60 6.29 11.51
N THR A 28 14.53 5.34 11.51
CA THR A 28 14.18 3.91 11.61
C THR A 28 14.37 3.41 13.03
N ILE A 29 13.29 3.01 13.69
CA ILE A 29 13.32 2.40 15.03
C ILE A 29 13.40 0.89 14.88
N TYR A 30 14.40 0.27 15.50
CA TYR A 30 14.54 -1.18 15.54
C TYR A 30 13.98 -1.73 16.85
N LEU A 31 13.23 -2.82 16.74
CA LEU A 31 12.68 -3.54 17.87
C LEU A 31 13.55 -4.75 18.19
N LYS A 32 13.48 -5.21 19.43
CA LYS A 32 14.24 -6.39 19.89
C LYS A 32 13.81 -7.70 19.24
N ASP A 33 12.58 -7.76 18.71
CA ASP A 33 12.08 -8.88 17.92
C ASP A 33 12.66 -8.91 16.48
N GLY A 34 13.46 -7.90 16.12
CA GLY A 34 14.08 -7.75 14.81
C GLY A 34 13.22 -7.01 13.78
N SER A 35 12.01 -6.58 14.13
CA SER A 35 11.17 -5.73 13.28
C SER A 35 11.65 -4.26 13.31
N ARG A 36 11.13 -3.45 12.38
CA ARG A 36 11.50 -2.04 12.23
C ARG A 36 10.27 -1.16 12.01
N ILE A 37 10.29 0.04 12.55
CA ILE A 37 9.24 1.05 12.41
C ILE A 37 9.86 2.30 11.79
N LEU A 38 9.26 2.80 10.71
CA LEU A 38 9.63 4.08 10.11
C LEU A 38 8.88 5.21 10.82
N ALA A 39 9.66 6.12 11.40
CA ALA A 39 9.19 7.27 12.15
C ALA A 39 9.63 8.56 11.45
N ARG A 40 8.83 9.60 11.62
CA ARG A 40 9.13 10.94 11.11
C ARG A 40 10.25 11.61 11.90
N SER A 41 10.43 11.23 13.15
CA SER A 41 11.42 11.80 14.07
C SER A 41 11.81 10.79 15.13
N GLU A 42 12.87 11.10 15.88
CA GLU A 42 13.23 10.36 17.09
C GLU A 42 12.04 10.27 18.06
N TYR A 43 11.90 9.11 18.71
CA TYR A 43 10.81 8.87 19.66
C TYR A 43 11.06 9.62 20.97
N THR A 44 9.98 10.04 21.63
CA THR A 44 10.07 10.68 22.96
C THR A 44 9.71 9.67 24.03
N VAL A 45 10.49 9.62 25.12
CA VAL A 45 10.20 8.72 26.24
C VAL A 45 9.28 9.42 27.24
N ASP A 46 8.14 8.81 27.54
CA ASP A 46 7.19 9.22 28.57
C ASP A 46 6.95 8.04 29.54
N GLY A 47 7.66 8.08 30.67
CA GLY A 47 7.63 6.98 31.65
C GLY A 47 8.24 5.69 31.11
N ASP A 48 7.43 4.64 31.00
CA ASP A 48 7.79 3.31 30.51
C ASP A 48 7.52 3.12 29.01
N ARG A 49 7.00 4.14 28.33
CA ARG A 49 6.59 4.09 26.93
C ARG A 49 7.33 5.11 26.07
N ALA A 50 7.54 4.74 24.82
CA ALA A 50 8.02 5.59 23.76
C ALA A 50 6.83 6.08 22.93
N ILE A 51 6.76 7.40 22.74
CA ILE A 51 5.84 8.08 21.85
C ILE A 51 6.53 8.23 20.50
N ILE A 52 6.00 7.54 19.50
CA ILE A 52 6.56 7.47 18.15
C ILE A 52 5.62 8.22 17.21
N VAL A 53 6.16 9.17 16.45
CA VAL A 53 5.43 9.84 15.37
C VAL A 53 5.76 9.13 14.07
N LEU A 54 4.79 8.44 13.48
CA LEU A 54 4.96 7.74 12.20
C LEU A 54 5.13 8.74 11.04
N GLU A 55 5.60 8.27 9.90
CA GLU A 55 5.73 9.09 8.68
C GLU A 55 4.40 9.74 8.26
N SER A 56 3.27 9.05 8.52
CA SER A 56 1.92 9.56 8.29
C SER A 56 1.55 10.75 9.19
N GLY A 57 2.31 11.02 10.26
CA GLY A 57 1.99 11.97 11.32
C GLY A 57 1.13 11.40 12.46
N THR A 58 0.70 10.14 12.36
CA THR A 58 -0.01 9.43 13.43
C THR A 58 0.94 9.15 14.59
N GLN A 59 0.48 9.35 15.84
CA GLN A 59 1.22 8.98 17.03
C GLN A 59 0.89 7.55 17.45
N THR A 60 1.91 6.76 17.72
CA THR A 60 1.78 5.42 18.30
C THR A 60 2.62 5.32 19.58
N PHE A 61 2.21 4.42 20.47
CA PHE A 61 2.86 4.20 21.76
C PHE A 61 3.41 2.79 21.82
N LEU A 62 4.69 2.66 22.17
CA LEU A 62 5.37 1.37 22.29
C LEU A 62 6.05 1.26 23.65
N ALA A 63 6.17 0.06 24.21
CA ALA A 63 6.92 -0.12 25.45
C ALA A 63 8.41 0.15 25.19
N LEU A 64 9.07 0.96 26.04
CA LEU A 64 10.50 1.26 25.86
C LEU A 64 11.36 0.00 25.91
N ALA A 65 10.91 -1.03 26.64
CA ALA A 65 11.58 -2.31 26.76
C ALA A 65 11.63 -3.12 25.44
N GLU A 66 10.73 -2.84 24.49
CA GLU A 66 10.65 -3.53 23.19
C GLU A 66 11.57 -2.90 22.14
N ILE A 67 12.01 -1.67 22.37
CA ILE A 67 12.92 -0.95 21.47
C ILE A 67 14.35 -1.41 21.71
N ASP A 68 15.04 -1.74 20.63
CA ASP A 68 16.49 -1.92 20.63
C ASP A 68 17.14 -0.55 20.46
N VAL A 69 17.44 0.10 21.59
CA VAL A 69 17.96 1.47 21.62
C VAL A 69 19.35 1.55 21.00
N GLU A 70 20.19 0.53 21.20
CA GLU A 70 21.56 0.53 20.67
C GLU A 70 21.53 0.39 19.15
N ARG A 71 20.80 -0.60 18.62
CA ARG A 71 20.66 -0.80 17.18
C ARG A 71 19.95 0.36 16.48
N THR A 72 18.93 0.92 17.13
CA THR A 72 18.24 2.12 16.63
C THR A 72 19.20 3.30 16.55
N ARG A 73 20.01 3.52 17.59
CA ARG A 73 21.02 4.59 17.57
C ARG A 73 22.07 4.35 16.49
N GLU A 74 22.66 3.17 16.40
CA GLU A 74 23.66 2.84 15.38
C GLU A 74 23.16 3.05 13.94
N ALA A 75 21.91 2.67 13.67
CA ALA A 75 21.33 2.81 12.34
C ALA A 75 21.03 4.27 11.95
N ASN A 76 20.80 5.15 12.92
CA ASN A 76 20.45 6.55 12.67
C ASN A 76 21.61 7.54 12.95
N ASP A 77 22.62 7.14 13.74
CA ASP A 77 23.85 7.90 13.99
C ASP A 77 24.72 8.03 12.73
N ALA A 78 24.45 7.21 11.69
CA ALA A 78 25.01 7.38 10.35
C ALA A 78 24.51 8.66 9.63
N GLY A 79 23.55 9.40 10.20
CA GLY A 79 23.30 10.81 9.94
C GLY A 79 22.88 11.20 8.52
N VAL A 80 21.56 11.22 8.26
CA VAL A 80 20.87 12.21 7.39
C VAL A 80 21.44 12.40 5.96
N GLY A 81 20.93 11.61 5.01
CA GLY A 81 20.79 11.98 3.58
C GLY A 81 22.06 11.95 2.71
N ASN A 82 22.18 10.94 1.84
CA ASN A 82 23.07 10.90 0.67
C ASN A 82 24.41 11.65 0.83
N ALA A 83 25.25 11.27 1.78
CA ALA A 83 26.63 11.72 1.84
C ALA A 83 27.53 10.70 1.13
N LEU A 84 28.00 11.06 -0.07
CA LEU A 84 29.06 10.35 -0.78
C LEU A 84 30.33 10.35 0.09
N ILE A 85 30.74 9.18 0.59
CA ILE A 85 32.02 9.02 1.27
C ILE A 85 33.11 8.93 0.19
N PHE A 86 34.04 9.88 0.22
CA PHE A 86 35.30 9.80 -0.53
C PHE A 86 36.30 8.99 0.29
N GLU A 87 36.63 7.78 -0.16
CA GLU A 87 37.78 7.02 0.31
C GLU A 87 38.72 6.78 -0.89
N ASP A 88 40.00 7.09 -0.71
CA ASP A 88 41.09 6.84 -1.66
C ASP A 88 40.86 7.28 -3.12
N GLY A 89 40.19 8.43 -3.31
CA GLY A 89 40.05 9.07 -4.62
C GLY A 89 39.10 8.36 -5.59
N LYS A 90 38.22 7.47 -5.10
CA LYS A 90 37.15 6.86 -5.90
C LYS A 90 35.82 6.89 -5.15
N PHE A 91 34.76 7.20 -5.87
CA PHE A 91 33.39 7.01 -5.40
C PHE A 91 33.11 5.50 -5.35
N VAL A 92 32.75 4.98 -4.17
CA VAL A 92 32.22 3.62 -4.02
C VAL A 92 30.84 3.74 -3.42
N GLU A 93 29.83 3.37 -4.21
CA GLU A 93 28.48 3.14 -3.74
C GLU A 93 28.52 1.87 -2.87
N ARG A 94 28.53 2.05 -1.55
CA ARG A 94 28.28 0.94 -0.62
C ARG A 94 26.78 0.84 -0.45
N THR A 95 26.14 0.09 -1.36
CA THR A 95 24.86 -0.55 -1.05
C THR A 95 25.06 -1.30 0.26
N ALA A 96 24.23 -1.03 1.26
CA ALA A 96 24.27 -1.76 2.51
C ALA A 96 24.23 -3.25 2.16
N ALA A 97 25.29 -3.96 2.57
CA ALA A 97 25.47 -5.35 2.26
C ALA A 97 24.26 -6.16 2.76
N ASP A 98 23.78 -7.04 1.89
CA ASP A 98 22.92 -8.18 2.23
C ASP A 98 23.40 -8.80 3.54
N THR A 99 22.66 -8.56 4.61
CA THR A 99 22.60 -9.53 5.71
C THR A 99 21.37 -10.35 5.43
N GLU A 100 21.60 -11.55 4.90
CA GLU A 100 20.62 -12.61 4.72
C GLU A 100 19.62 -12.58 5.87
N ALA A 101 18.38 -12.18 5.55
CA ALA A 101 17.27 -12.42 6.43
C ALA A 101 17.25 -13.93 6.73
N PRO A 102 17.02 -14.36 7.98
CA PRO A 102 16.73 -15.78 8.21
C PRO A 102 15.56 -16.13 7.30
N GLU A 103 15.74 -17.16 6.47
CA GLU A 103 14.72 -17.73 5.59
C GLU A 103 13.47 -18.02 6.42
N ARG A 104 12.58 -17.02 6.51
CA ARG A 104 11.19 -17.27 6.82
C ARG A 104 10.68 -18.01 5.62
N GLU A 105 10.25 -19.25 5.81
CA GLU A 105 9.52 -20.02 4.81
C GLU A 105 8.55 -19.09 4.10
N THR A 106 8.88 -18.73 2.87
CA THR A 106 8.01 -17.86 2.10
C THR A 106 6.79 -18.68 1.69
N LEU A 107 5.65 -18.04 1.50
CA LEU A 107 4.46 -18.72 0.98
C LEU A 107 4.76 -19.39 -0.38
N THR A 108 5.74 -18.87 -1.12
CA THR A 108 6.32 -19.50 -2.32
C THR A 108 6.96 -20.86 -2.04
N ASP A 109 7.69 -21.01 -0.93
CA ASP A 109 8.32 -22.28 -0.50
C ASP A 109 7.30 -23.32 0.02
N LEU A 110 6.22 -22.85 0.65
CA LEU A 110 5.11 -23.72 1.07
C LEU A 110 4.26 -24.18 -0.12
N ILE A 111 4.06 -23.33 -1.14
CA ILE A 111 3.39 -23.69 -2.39
C ILE A 111 4.21 -24.71 -3.19
N ALA A 112 5.54 -24.53 -3.28
CA ALA A 112 6.43 -25.51 -3.91
C ALA A 112 6.37 -26.89 -3.22
N ARG A 113 6.20 -26.92 -1.90
CA ARG A 113 6.06 -28.15 -1.10
C ARG A 113 4.67 -28.77 -1.20
N GLY A 114 3.61 -27.96 -1.26
CA GLY A 114 2.23 -28.39 -1.48
C GLY A 114 2.01 -28.98 -2.88
N ALA A 115 2.62 -28.40 -3.90
CA ALA A 115 2.57 -28.88 -5.28
C ALA A 115 3.28 -30.24 -5.48
N ALA A 116 4.27 -30.56 -4.64
CA ALA A 116 4.92 -31.88 -4.63
C ALA A 116 4.06 -32.96 -3.93
N THR A 117 3.11 -32.57 -3.07
CA THR A 117 2.32 -33.49 -2.25
C THR A 117 0.96 -33.85 -2.88
N MET A 118 0.47 -33.08 -3.85
CA MET A 118 -0.83 -33.32 -4.53
C MET A 118 -0.74 -34.04 -5.89
N ARG A 119 0.30 -34.85 -6.12
CA ARG A 119 0.30 -35.83 -7.22
C ARG A 119 -0.13 -37.21 -6.71
N GLY A 120 -1.40 -37.32 -6.34
CA GLY A 120 -1.99 -38.62 -6.08
C GLY A 120 -3.19 -38.54 -5.17
N THR A 121 -4.37 -38.32 -5.75
CA THR A 121 -5.60 -39.09 -5.50
C THR A 121 -6.76 -38.47 -6.29
N THR A 122 -7.18 -39.20 -7.32
CA THR A 122 -8.54 -39.40 -7.85
C THR A 122 -9.65 -38.36 -7.59
N ARG A 123 -10.13 -37.81 -8.73
CA ARG A 123 -11.50 -37.34 -9.09
C ARG A 123 -12.67 -37.86 -8.26
N SER A 124 -13.57 -36.95 -7.87
CA SER A 124 -15.06 -36.98 -7.78
C SER A 124 -15.50 -35.82 -6.87
N ASP A 125 -16.52 -34.98 -7.07
CA ASP A 125 -17.54 -34.75 -8.09
C ASP A 125 -17.90 -33.24 -8.08
N ALA A 126 -18.64 -32.81 -9.10
CA ALA A 126 -18.95 -31.43 -9.48
C ALA A 126 -19.64 -30.53 -8.41
N ASP A 127 -19.21 -29.28 -8.36
CA ASP A 127 -20.01 -28.10 -7.97
C ASP A 127 -19.85 -27.05 -9.09
N PRO A 128 -20.91 -26.53 -9.75
CA PRO A 128 -20.76 -25.69 -10.93
C PRO A 128 -20.90 -24.20 -10.58
N ALA A 129 -19.93 -23.61 -9.87
CA ALA A 129 -19.82 -22.15 -9.76
C ALA A 129 -18.48 -21.68 -9.18
N ALA A 130 -17.38 -21.91 -9.89
CA ALA A 130 -16.14 -21.10 -9.83
C ALA A 130 -15.08 -21.80 -10.68
N GLY A 131 -15.16 -21.64 -12.00
CA GLY A 131 -13.99 -21.87 -12.82
C GLY A 131 -12.94 -20.80 -12.49
N PRO A 132 -11.65 -21.12 -12.42
CA PRO A 132 -10.61 -20.12 -12.57
C PRO A 132 -10.87 -19.43 -13.91
N LEU A 133 -11.11 -18.11 -13.91
CA LEU A 133 -11.15 -17.32 -15.14
C LEU A 133 -9.72 -17.14 -15.64
N ASP A 134 -9.15 -18.25 -16.11
CA ASP A 134 -7.84 -18.34 -16.73
C ASP A 134 -7.99 -17.82 -18.17
N GLY A 135 -7.67 -16.54 -18.39
CA GLY A 135 -7.70 -15.94 -19.73
C GLY A 135 -8.05 -14.45 -19.83
N THR A 136 -8.41 -13.76 -18.74
CA THR A 136 -8.59 -12.31 -18.80
C THR A 136 -7.21 -11.62 -18.78
N PRO A 137 -6.88 -10.73 -19.73
CA PRO A 137 -5.68 -9.90 -19.60
C PRO A 137 -5.70 -9.18 -18.25
N GLY A 138 -4.55 -9.12 -17.57
CA GLY A 138 -4.45 -8.56 -16.21
C GLY A 138 -5.03 -7.15 -16.15
N MET A 139 -5.74 -6.82 -15.07
CA MET A 139 -6.41 -5.53 -14.92
C MET A 139 -5.41 -4.36 -14.95
N GLU A 140 -4.14 -4.59 -14.60
CA GLU A 140 -3.06 -3.62 -14.79
C GLU A 140 -2.76 -3.26 -16.26
N GLN A 141 -3.05 -4.17 -17.20
CA GLN A 141 -2.92 -3.92 -18.64
C GLN A 141 -4.18 -3.30 -19.25
N ALA A 142 -5.29 -3.27 -18.50
CA ALA A 142 -6.47 -2.52 -18.92
C ALA A 142 -6.05 -1.05 -19.08
N GLN A 143 -6.42 -0.46 -20.21
CA GLN A 143 -6.07 0.93 -20.49
C GLN A 143 -6.65 1.78 -19.36
N ARG A 144 -5.80 2.52 -18.64
CA ARG A 144 -6.18 3.45 -17.56
C ARG A 144 -6.95 4.66 -18.11
N GLN A 145 -8.02 4.41 -18.85
CA GLN A 145 -8.95 5.40 -19.33
C GLN A 145 -9.85 5.80 -18.17
N PRO A 146 -10.25 7.08 -18.07
CA PRO A 146 -11.29 7.47 -17.14
C PRO A 146 -12.58 6.68 -17.40
N LEU A 147 -13.25 6.25 -16.32
CA LEU A 147 -14.58 5.64 -16.41
C LEU A 147 -15.53 6.61 -17.12
N ARG A 148 -16.26 6.11 -18.12
CA ARG A 148 -17.14 6.95 -18.96
C ARG A 148 -18.29 7.58 -18.19
N ASP A 149 -18.79 6.86 -17.19
CA ASP A 149 -19.87 7.32 -16.33
C ASP A 149 -19.34 8.30 -15.27
N ILE A 150 -19.63 9.59 -15.49
CA ILE A 150 -19.16 10.68 -14.63
C ILE A 150 -19.89 10.67 -13.28
N GLU A 151 -21.17 10.31 -13.26
CA GLU A 151 -21.98 10.30 -12.03
C GLU A 151 -21.54 9.15 -11.13
N LEU A 152 -21.40 7.94 -11.69
CA LEU A 152 -20.88 6.78 -10.98
C LEU A 152 -19.45 7.02 -10.49
N THR A 153 -18.58 7.63 -11.32
CA THR A 153 -17.21 8.00 -10.91
C THR A 153 -17.22 8.94 -9.70
N ALA A 154 -18.07 9.97 -9.72
CA ALA A 154 -18.15 10.94 -8.63
C ALA A 154 -18.70 10.30 -7.35
N ALA A 155 -19.73 9.46 -7.47
CA ALA A 155 -20.33 8.74 -6.36
C ALA A 155 -19.32 7.78 -5.71
N LEU A 156 -18.60 6.98 -6.51
CA LEU A 156 -17.56 6.08 -6.01
C LEU A 156 -16.44 6.85 -5.31
N LYS A 157 -15.96 7.96 -5.91
CA LYS A 157 -14.92 8.80 -5.27
C LYS A 157 -15.36 9.34 -3.92
N ALA A 158 -16.60 9.83 -3.81
CA ALA A 158 -17.15 10.29 -2.55
C ALA A 158 -17.24 9.13 -1.53
N ALA A 159 -17.78 7.99 -1.94
CA ALA A 159 -17.96 6.82 -1.06
C ALA A 159 -16.63 6.24 -0.53
N PHE A 160 -15.57 6.27 -1.34
CA PHE A 160 -14.21 5.90 -0.91
C PHE A 160 -13.57 6.96 -0.02
N ALA A 161 -13.73 8.25 -0.34
CA ALA A 161 -13.21 9.34 0.46
C ALA A 161 -13.81 9.35 1.88
N ASP A 162 -15.12 9.13 2.00
CA ASP A 162 -15.82 9.05 3.30
C ASP A 162 -15.29 7.92 4.20
N ARG A 163 -14.59 6.94 3.63
CA ARG A 163 -13.96 5.81 4.33
C ARG A 163 -12.44 5.94 4.44
N GLY A 164 -11.89 7.13 4.19
CA GLY A 164 -10.46 7.44 4.33
C GLY A 164 -9.60 7.07 3.12
N LEU A 165 -10.21 6.71 1.99
CA LEU A 165 -9.51 6.34 0.75
C LEU A 165 -9.64 7.43 -0.32
N GLU A 166 -9.31 8.67 0.06
CA GLU A 166 -9.46 9.88 -0.76
C GLU A 166 -8.66 9.86 -2.08
N ARG A 167 -7.64 9.00 -2.16
CA ARG A 167 -6.68 8.94 -3.27
C ARG A 167 -6.84 7.72 -4.16
N ALA A 168 -7.94 6.97 -4.06
CA ALA A 168 -8.18 5.83 -4.93
C ALA A 168 -8.57 6.31 -6.36
N PRO A 169 -7.66 6.24 -7.36
CA PRO A 169 -8.04 6.52 -8.74
C PRO A 169 -9.04 5.49 -9.25
N ILE A 170 -9.98 5.97 -10.07
CA ILE A 170 -11.03 5.17 -10.71
C ILE A 170 -10.86 5.26 -12.21
N TYR A 171 -10.87 4.10 -12.86
CA TYR A 171 -10.69 3.90 -14.29
C TYR A 171 -11.82 3.04 -14.86
N GLU A 172 -11.90 2.97 -16.18
CA GLU A 172 -12.65 1.92 -16.88
C GLU A 172 -11.91 0.58 -16.71
N GLY A 173 -12.65 -0.45 -16.32
CA GLY A 173 -12.12 -1.80 -16.12
C GLY A 173 -12.00 -2.63 -17.41
N THR A 174 -11.92 -3.94 -17.23
CA THR A 174 -11.75 -4.90 -18.34
C THR A 174 -12.97 -4.99 -19.25
N GLU A 175 -14.16 -4.70 -18.72
CA GLU A 175 -15.40 -4.59 -19.48
C GLU A 175 -15.97 -3.17 -19.41
N SER A 176 -16.65 -2.76 -20.48
CA SER A 176 -17.18 -1.40 -20.53
C SER A 176 -18.28 -1.18 -19.48
N GLY A 177 -18.20 -0.04 -18.79
CA GLY A 177 -19.09 0.32 -17.69
C GLY A 177 -18.69 -0.28 -16.35
N ARG A 178 -17.66 -1.14 -16.28
CA ARG A 178 -17.15 -1.63 -15.00
C ARG A 178 -16.14 -0.65 -14.39
N PRO A 179 -16.36 -0.20 -13.15
CA PRO A 179 -15.36 0.60 -12.45
C PRO A 179 -14.16 -0.26 -12.04
N LEU A 180 -12.97 0.23 -12.34
CA LEU A 180 -11.69 -0.27 -11.84
C LEU A 180 -11.12 0.72 -10.84
N VAL A 181 -10.87 0.27 -9.61
CA VAL A 181 -10.30 1.08 -8.54
C VAL A 181 -8.87 0.64 -8.29
N ALA A 182 -7.92 1.56 -8.38
CA ALA A 182 -6.54 1.30 -8.00
C ALA A 182 -6.30 1.79 -6.57
N MET A 183 -5.69 0.95 -5.75
CA MET A 183 -5.49 1.19 -4.32
C MET A 183 -4.05 0.88 -3.93
N THR A 184 -3.52 1.60 -2.94
CA THR A 184 -2.22 1.28 -2.36
C THR A 184 -2.40 0.41 -1.12
N ALA A 185 -1.65 -0.68 -1.02
CA ALA A 185 -1.61 -1.56 0.13
C ALA A 185 -0.18 -2.05 0.40
N ASP A 186 0.42 -1.53 1.48
CA ASP A 186 1.80 -1.85 1.88
C ASP A 186 1.89 -3.01 2.88
N SER A 187 0.75 -3.55 3.29
CA SER A 187 0.66 -4.65 4.23
C SER A 187 -0.58 -5.51 3.96
N GLU A 188 -0.56 -6.74 4.43
CA GLU A 188 -1.72 -7.65 4.40
C GLU A 188 -2.93 -7.03 5.10
N ALA A 189 -2.72 -6.38 6.24
CA ALA A 189 -3.77 -5.67 6.95
C ALA A 189 -4.39 -4.55 6.09
N SER A 190 -3.58 -3.81 5.33
CA SER A 190 -4.06 -2.79 4.38
C SER A 190 -4.85 -3.40 3.22
N VAL A 191 -4.44 -4.57 2.71
CA VAL A 191 -5.19 -5.30 1.67
C VAL A 191 -6.58 -5.66 2.18
N PHE A 192 -6.67 -6.28 3.36
CA PHE A 192 -7.96 -6.70 3.92
C PHE A 192 -8.86 -5.52 4.25
N HIS A 193 -8.31 -4.46 4.83
CA HIS A 193 -9.05 -3.23 5.08
C HIS A 193 -9.59 -2.63 3.76
N ASN A 194 -8.77 -2.57 2.72
CA ASN A 194 -9.18 -2.05 1.41
C ASN A 194 -10.28 -2.91 0.77
N LEU A 195 -10.22 -4.24 0.91
CA LEU A 195 -11.27 -5.15 0.42
C LEU A 195 -12.60 -4.97 1.18
N GLU A 196 -12.54 -4.84 2.51
CA GLU A 196 -13.72 -4.58 3.34
C GLU A 196 -14.39 -3.26 2.94
N VAL A 197 -13.60 -2.19 2.80
CA VAL A 197 -14.10 -0.89 2.34
C VAL A 197 -14.69 -1.00 0.93
N ALA A 198 -14.03 -1.68 0.00
CA ALA A 198 -14.53 -1.85 -1.35
C ALA A 198 -15.87 -2.62 -1.39
N ALA A 199 -16.04 -3.63 -0.53
CA ALA A 199 -17.29 -4.37 -0.39
C ALA A 199 -18.43 -3.46 0.10
N GLU A 200 -18.19 -2.67 1.15
CA GLU A 200 -19.19 -1.73 1.64
C GLU A 200 -19.56 -0.67 0.59
N VAL A 201 -18.56 -0.13 -0.11
CA VAL A 201 -18.77 0.89 -1.16
C VAL A 201 -19.61 0.32 -2.29
N LEU A 202 -19.29 -0.89 -2.76
CA LEU A 202 -20.06 -1.55 -3.83
C LEU A 202 -21.53 -1.73 -3.42
N LEU A 203 -21.79 -2.22 -2.20
CA LEU A 203 -23.15 -2.44 -1.73
C LEU A 203 -23.93 -1.12 -1.57
N GLY A 204 -23.29 -0.06 -1.06
CA GLY A 204 -23.93 1.25 -0.90
C GLY A 204 -24.20 1.94 -2.23
N ILE A 205 -23.26 1.89 -3.18
CA ILE A 205 -23.43 2.50 -4.50
C ILE A 205 -24.54 1.83 -5.29
N ARG A 206 -24.78 0.54 -5.12
CA ARG A 206 -25.87 -0.18 -5.80
C ARG A 206 -27.26 0.29 -5.43
N GLU A 207 -27.43 0.97 -4.30
CA GLU A 207 -28.72 1.55 -3.92
C GLU A 207 -29.13 2.70 -4.87
N THR A 208 -28.16 3.41 -5.43
CA THR A 208 -28.37 4.52 -6.37
C THR A 208 -27.99 4.19 -7.81
N HIS A 209 -27.04 3.27 -8.01
CA HIS A 209 -26.49 2.82 -9.29
C HIS A 209 -26.57 1.30 -9.41
N ALA A 210 -27.78 0.78 -9.67
CA ALA A 210 -28.05 -0.66 -9.72
C ALA A 210 -27.27 -1.40 -10.81
N GLU A 211 -26.76 -0.68 -11.82
CA GLU A 211 -25.90 -1.18 -12.90
C GLU A 211 -24.49 -1.57 -12.42
N CYS A 212 -24.05 -1.09 -11.26
CA CYS A 212 -22.73 -1.36 -10.71
C CYS A 212 -22.71 -2.67 -9.93
N ASP A 213 -22.72 -3.81 -10.63
CA ASP A 213 -22.75 -5.14 -9.98
C ASP A 213 -21.35 -5.72 -9.68
N VAL A 214 -20.30 -5.18 -10.32
CA VAL A 214 -18.92 -5.64 -10.19
C VAL A 214 -17.99 -4.46 -10.05
N LEU A 215 -17.11 -4.52 -9.06
CA LEU A 215 -16.02 -3.59 -8.82
C LEU A 215 -14.70 -4.32 -9.06
N GLU A 216 -13.94 -3.86 -10.05
CA GLU A 216 -12.58 -4.35 -10.27
C GLU A 216 -11.63 -3.57 -9.36
N ILE A 217 -10.69 -4.27 -8.74
CA ILE A 217 -9.75 -3.69 -7.78
C ILE A 217 -8.35 -4.13 -8.16
N VAL A 218 -7.45 -3.17 -8.32
CA VAL A 218 -6.01 -3.40 -8.46
C VAL A 218 -5.34 -2.82 -7.23
N MET A 219 -4.57 -3.65 -6.53
CA MET A 219 -3.77 -3.22 -5.38
C MET A 219 -2.30 -3.23 -5.75
N THR A 220 -1.61 -2.13 -5.42
CA THR A 220 -0.17 -2.00 -5.57
C THR A 220 0.47 -1.56 -4.25
N THR A 221 1.73 -1.89 -4.02
CA THR A 221 2.51 -1.30 -2.93
C THR A 221 2.91 0.14 -3.27
N GLY A 222 3.45 0.87 -2.30
CA GLY A 222 4.06 2.18 -2.50
C GLY A 222 5.29 2.16 -3.41
N SER A 223 5.92 0.99 -3.60
CA SER A 223 6.97 0.77 -4.62
C SER A 223 6.40 0.45 -6.00
N HIS A 224 5.08 0.52 -6.19
CA HIS A 224 4.36 0.12 -7.40
C HIS A 224 4.52 -1.37 -7.76
N GLU A 225 4.82 -2.22 -6.77
CA GLU A 225 4.78 -3.66 -6.95
C GLU A 225 3.34 -4.16 -6.83
N ARG A 226 3.04 -5.26 -7.52
CA ARG A 226 1.71 -5.83 -7.55
C ARG A 226 1.38 -6.50 -6.21
N ALA A 227 0.33 -6.03 -5.54
CA ALA A 227 -0.16 -6.59 -4.28
C ALA A 227 -1.38 -7.52 -4.47
N GLY A 228 -2.10 -7.39 -5.59
CA GLY A 228 -3.16 -8.31 -6.00
C GLY A 228 -4.24 -7.64 -6.85
N GLU A 229 -4.95 -8.42 -7.65
CA GLU A 229 -6.13 -7.97 -8.38
C GLU A 229 -7.37 -8.77 -7.98
N PHE A 230 -8.53 -8.12 -7.91
CA PHE A 230 -9.80 -8.71 -7.51
C PHE A 230 -10.93 -8.23 -8.42
N ALA A 231 -11.83 -9.14 -8.77
CA ALA A 231 -13.14 -8.80 -9.33
C ALA A 231 -14.18 -9.03 -8.23
N LEU A 232 -14.56 -7.96 -7.52
CA LEU A 232 -15.51 -8.04 -6.41
C LEU A 232 -16.93 -7.88 -6.93
N THR A 233 -17.74 -8.93 -6.82
CA THR A 233 -19.16 -8.89 -7.20
C THR A 233 -20.02 -8.45 -6.01
N ALA A 234 -21.23 -7.96 -6.27
CA ALA A 234 -22.17 -7.58 -5.21
C ALA A 234 -22.52 -8.73 -4.26
N GLU A 235 -22.61 -9.97 -4.78
CA GLU A 235 -22.84 -11.17 -3.97
C GLU A 235 -21.65 -11.45 -3.05
N MET A 236 -20.43 -11.41 -3.58
CA MET A 236 -19.20 -11.57 -2.78
C MET A 236 -19.08 -10.48 -1.72
N ALA A 237 -19.40 -9.23 -2.05
CA ALA A 237 -19.39 -8.12 -1.12
C ALA A 237 -20.40 -8.34 0.02
N ALA A 238 -21.59 -8.85 -0.28
CA ALA A 238 -22.59 -9.20 0.72
C ALA A 238 -22.09 -10.32 1.64
N SER A 239 -21.53 -11.40 1.09
CA SER A 239 -20.97 -12.50 1.90
C SER A 239 -19.78 -12.08 2.76
N LEU A 240 -18.96 -11.12 2.30
CA LEU A 240 -17.88 -10.52 3.10
C LEU A 240 -18.44 -9.65 4.24
N ARG A 241 -19.42 -8.79 3.97
CA ARG A 241 -20.07 -7.94 4.98
C ARG A 241 -20.78 -8.77 6.04
N ASP A 242 -21.50 -9.80 5.61
CA ASP A 242 -22.31 -10.66 6.48
C ASP A 242 -21.44 -11.75 7.15
N ARG A 243 -20.14 -11.76 6.87
CA ARG A 243 -19.11 -12.68 7.42
C ARG A 243 -19.42 -14.15 7.15
N GLU A 244 -20.08 -14.43 6.05
CA GLU A 244 -20.28 -15.80 5.55
C GLU A 244 -18.97 -16.37 5.01
N ILE A 245 -18.10 -15.50 4.49
CA ILE A 245 -16.76 -15.83 4.01
C ILE A 245 -15.74 -15.01 4.79
N GLU A 246 -14.76 -15.67 5.38
CA GLU A 246 -13.61 -15.02 6.01
C GLU A 246 -12.77 -14.28 4.96
N LEU A 247 -12.33 -13.05 5.27
CA LEU A 247 -11.55 -12.19 4.36
C LEU A 247 -10.27 -12.87 3.84
N SER A 248 -9.60 -13.63 4.70
CA SER A 248 -8.39 -14.39 4.33
C SER A 248 -8.69 -15.52 3.34
N ALA A 249 -9.82 -16.22 3.53
CA ALA A 249 -10.27 -17.27 2.61
C ALA A 249 -10.73 -16.68 1.26
N PHE A 250 -11.39 -15.52 1.29
CA PHE A 250 -11.74 -14.79 0.09
C PHE A 250 -10.48 -14.36 -0.69
N PHE A 251 -9.50 -13.77 -0.01
CA PHE A 251 -8.25 -13.33 -0.62
C PHE A 251 -7.56 -14.47 -1.35
N VAL A 252 -7.29 -15.60 -0.68
CA VAL A 252 -6.58 -16.74 -1.27
C VAL A 252 -7.33 -17.32 -2.48
N ARG A 253 -8.66 -17.29 -2.46
CA ARG A 253 -9.49 -17.85 -3.54
C ARG A 253 -9.59 -16.93 -4.77
N HIS A 254 -9.56 -15.62 -4.57
CA HIS A 254 -9.94 -14.65 -5.60
C HIS A 254 -8.81 -13.72 -6.06
N VAL A 255 -7.67 -13.68 -5.35
CA VAL A 255 -6.52 -12.87 -5.74
C VAL A 255 -5.92 -13.34 -7.06
N ARG A 256 -5.57 -12.38 -7.93
CA ARG A 256 -4.81 -12.62 -9.17
C ARG A 256 -3.50 -11.84 -9.18
N PHE A 257 -2.43 -12.46 -9.68
CA PHE A 257 -1.08 -11.90 -9.84
C PHE A 257 -0.58 -11.86 -11.29
#